data_AF-A0A954DYI1-F1
#
_entry.id   AF-A0A954DYI1-F1
#
_cell.length_a   1.000
_cell.length_b   1.000
_cell.length_c   1.000
_cell.angle_alpha   90.00
_cell.angle_beta   90.00
_cell.angle_gamma   90.00
#
_symmetry.space_group_name_H-M   'P 1'
#
loop_
_entity.id
_entity.type
_entity.pdbx_description
1 polymer ?
#
loop_
_entity_poly.entity_id
_entity_poly.type
_entity_poly.pdbx_seq_one_letter_code
_entity_poly.pdbx_strand_id
1 'polypeptide(L)'
;EHVYELFGAERTALISTLNRFGLRAAFRETALAEGLPPAVVNRWSKLVPHYAPGAAKADFDGDVADRDPDGDGANDGSADRVSEAPPEPGVTNQERLAMERARAERRVGGGPDGVLELALRSSPEARGFPFDDERWARVLRHAERLLDAPRHHGLHPGGVVVAPGPITDVVACQRAAKGVVVTQFDKDAVEAIGLVKMDLLGNRALTVVDDCLRSLAARGVTPDLERIDENDPRTAALLREGRTIACFQVESPGMRNLLKQTGAADMDAVIQAVALIRPGPASSGMKDAYVRRFRGLEEPTPPHPRLVDLLCRTQGVMLYQEDVMQVAARMAGMDLAEADQLRRALKKRDAHRLEALAERFLEGCAGEGIPRAEAAPVWELIANFASFGFCKAHAVTYGRIAYRCAWLKAHHPADFLCAFLESDTGYYRTRVYVEEARRMGTPILGPDVNKSAEGFRLEEVAPGAVGLRIGLRSVKGITRKTLERILAERERAAFLSLPDFLERSGARTDECEALIQCGAFDAFDRTRPELSWRLHLLRTPQTRPPKD
;
A
#
# COMPACT_ATOMS: atom_id res chain seq x y z
N GLU A 1 -2.19 -21.91 -9.63
CA GLU A 1 -2.26 -23.16 -10.40
C GLU A 1 -1.37 -24.23 -9.81
N HIS A 2 -0.06 -24.00 -9.63
CA HIS A 2 0.85 -24.98 -9.03
C HIS A 2 0.35 -25.65 -7.72
N VAL A 3 -0.25 -24.89 -6.79
CA VAL A 3 -0.85 -25.47 -5.56
C VAL A 3 -1.99 -26.45 -5.88
N TYR A 4 -2.83 -26.14 -6.88
CA TYR A 4 -3.91 -27.02 -7.31
C TYR A 4 -3.39 -28.30 -7.97
N GLU A 5 -2.32 -28.19 -8.77
CA GLU A 5 -1.67 -29.35 -9.39
C GLU A 5 -1.04 -30.27 -8.34
N LEU A 6 -0.43 -29.70 -7.30
CA LEU A 6 0.26 -30.44 -6.27
C LEU A 6 -0.68 -31.13 -5.27
N PHE A 7 -1.75 -30.44 -4.86
CA PHE A 7 -2.64 -30.91 -3.78
C PHE A 7 -4.01 -31.38 -4.26
N GLY A 8 -4.35 -31.21 -5.53
CA GLY A 8 -5.66 -31.55 -6.08
C GLY A 8 -6.67 -30.40 -5.93
N ALA A 9 -7.54 -30.25 -6.93
CA ALA A 9 -8.56 -29.21 -6.96
C ALA A 9 -9.74 -29.47 -6.00
N GLU A 10 -9.92 -30.72 -5.60
CA GLU A 10 -10.91 -31.17 -4.62
C GLU A 10 -10.49 -30.86 -3.17
N ARG A 11 -9.20 -30.64 -2.92
CA ARG A 11 -8.63 -30.35 -1.58
C ARG A 11 -8.22 -28.90 -1.40
N THR A 12 -8.18 -28.14 -2.50
CA THR A 12 -7.65 -26.77 -2.53
C THR A 12 -8.73 -25.78 -2.88
N ALA A 13 -8.81 -24.68 -2.15
CA ALA A 13 -9.62 -23.54 -2.53
C ALA A 13 -8.92 -22.23 -2.21
N LEU A 14 -9.43 -21.15 -2.81
CA LEU A 14 -9.08 -19.81 -2.37
C LEU A 14 -9.92 -19.44 -1.13
N ILE A 15 -9.44 -18.46 -0.37
CA ILE A 15 -10.12 -17.98 0.82
C ILE A 15 -11.03 -16.81 0.43
N SER A 16 -12.26 -16.75 0.97
CA SER A 16 -13.09 -15.57 0.79
C SER A 16 -12.73 -14.46 1.77
N THR A 17 -13.14 -13.24 1.44
CA THR A 17 -13.15 -12.12 2.37
C THR A 17 -14.59 -11.69 2.55
N LEU A 18 -15.09 -11.62 3.79
CA LEU A 18 -16.42 -11.06 4.02
C LEU A 18 -16.34 -9.54 4.01
N ASN A 19 -16.74 -8.92 2.89
CA ASN A 19 -16.77 -7.48 2.78
C ASN A 19 -17.95 -6.93 3.59
N ARG A 20 -17.65 -6.04 4.53
CA ARG A 20 -18.63 -5.39 5.40
C ARG A 20 -18.78 -3.92 5.05
N PHE A 21 -19.87 -3.33 5.48
CA PHE A 21 -20.13 -1.91 5.29
C PHE A 21 -19.23 -1.04 6.18
N GLY A 22 -18.29 -0.34 5.56
CA GLY A 22 -17.58 0.78 6.17
C GLY A 22 -18.39 2.09 6.08
N LEU A 23 -17.96 3.13 6.82
CA LEU A 23 -18.66 4.41 6.96
C LEU A 23 -19.12 5.00 5.61
N ARG A 24 -18.18 5.21 4.67
CA ARG A 24 -18.50 5.79 3.35
C ARG A 24 -19.46 4.93 2.54
N ALA A 25 -19.32 3.61 2.58
CA ALA A 25 -20.15 2.69 1.81
C ALA A 25 -21.57 2.66 2.37
N ALA A 26 -21.72 2.58 3.70
CA ALA A 26 -23.01 2.64 4.37
C ALA A 26 -23.74 3.95 4.03
N PHE A 27 -23.06 5.08 4.20
CA PHE A 27 -23.60 6.40 3.85
C PHE A 27 -24.02 6.51 2.38
N ARG A 28 -23.18 6.03 1.45
CA ARG A 28 -23.46 6.14 0.01
C ARG A 28 -24.68 5.30 -0.39
N GLU A 29 -24.76 4.05 0.06
CA GLU A 29 -25.86 3.16 -0.32
C GLU A 29 -27.19 3.63 0.27
N THR A 30 -27.21 4.10 1.53
CA THR A 30 -28.44 4.66 2.11
C THR A 30 -28.86 5.97 1.45
N ALA A 31 -27.90 6.84 1.10
CA ALA A 31 -28.21 8.07 0.40
C ALA A 31 -28.81 7.82 -0.99
N LEU A 32 -28.28 6.84 -1.73
CA LEU A 32 -28.85 6.43 -3.02
C LEU A 32 -30.24 5.80 -2.85
N ALA A 33 -30.44 4.96 -1.82
CA ALA A 33 -31.72 4.34 -1.51
C ALA A 33 -32.80 5.37 -1.12
N GLU A 34 -32.43 6.44 -0.44
CA GLU A 34 -33.30 7.60 -0.14
C GLU A 34 -33.57 8.50 -1.36
N GLY A 35 -33.06 8.14 -2.55
CA GLY A 35 -33.33 8.83 -3.80
C GLY A 35 -32.53 10.10 -4.02
N LEU A 36 -31.35 10.22 -3.41
CA LEU A 36 -30.46 11.37 -3.62
C LEU A 36 -29.67 11.24 -4.94
N PRO A 37 -29.47 12.32 -5.71
CA PRO A 37 -28.71 12.27 -6.95
C PRO A 37 -27.25 11.83 -6.73
N PRO A 38 -26.67 10.98 -7.61
CA PRO A 38 -25.31 10.47 -7.43
C PRO A 38 -24.23 11.56 -7.28
N ALA A 39 -24.40 12.71 -7.95
CA ALA A 39 -23.49 13.85 -7.82
C ALA A 39 -23.47 14.42 -6.39
N VAL A 40 -24.63 14.50 -5.74
CA VAL A 40 -24.78 14.99 -4.37
C VAL A 40 -24.22 13.97 -3.38
N VAL A 41 -24.51 12.69 -3.58
CA VAL A 41 -23.96 11.60 -2.75
C VAL A 41 -22.43 11.56 -2.84
N ASN A 42 -21.87 11.68 -4.05
CA ASN A 42 -20.42 11.72 -4.27
C ASN A 42 -19.76 12.92 -3.56
N ARG A 43 -20.43 14.07 -3.53
CA ARG A 43 -19.91 15.26 -2.84
C ARG A 43 -19.76 15.00 -1.34
N TRP A 44 -20.81 14.51 -0.69
CA TRP A 44 -20.82 14.34 0.77
C TRP A 44 -20.06 13.11 1.25
N SER A 45 -20.12 11.99 0.49
CA SER A 45 -19.41 10.76 0.85
C SER A 45 -17.88 10.92 0.89
N LYS A 46 -17.31 11.87 0.14
CA LYS A 46 -15.88 12.20 0.21
C LYS A 46 -15.46 12.84 1.53
N LEU A 47 -16.40 13.49 2.23
CA LEU A 47 -16.15 14.16 3.50
C LEU A 47 -16.34 13.23 4.70
N VAL A 48 -17.05 12.12 4.51
CA VAL A 48 -17.12 11.04 5.51
C VAL A 48 -15.71 10.43 5.64
N PRO A 49 -15.17 10.20 6.84
CA PRO A 49 -13.86 9.57 7.00
C PRO A 49 -13.90 8.10 6.56
N HIS A 50 -12.73 7.55 6.20
CA HIS A 50 -12.63 6.13 5.87
C HIS A 50 -12.82 5.21 7.10
N TYR A 51 -12.44 5.70 8.28
CA TYR A 51 -12.47 4.96 9.54
C TYR A 51 -13.17 5.79 10.63
N ALA A 52 -13.76 5.10 11.60
CA ALA A 52 -14.36 5.76 12.74
C ALA A 52 -13.27 6.44 13.59
N PRO A 53 -13.53 7.63 14.14
CA PRO A 53 -12.66 8.24 15.14
C PRO A 53 -12.37 7.24 16.27
N GLY A 54 -11.10 7.01 16.59
CA GLY A 54 -10.70 6.08 17.67
C GLY A 54 -10.60 4.60 17.29
N ALA A 55 -10.98 4.18 16.08
CA ALA A 55 -10.67 2.83 15.60
C ALA A 55 -9.16 2.68 15.45
N ALA A 56 -8.53 1.93 16.36
CA ALA A 56 -7.09 1.67 16.31
C ALA A 56 -6.73 1.12 14.92
N LYS A 57 -5.71 1.73 14.32
CA LYS A 57 -5.07 1.32 13.07
C LYS A 57 -4.27 0.02 13.28
N ALA A 58 -4.92 -1.01 13.85
CA ALA A 58 -4.24 -2.13 14.49
C ALA A 58 -3.95 -3.32 13.57
N ASP A 59 -4.57 -3.40 12.38
CA ASP A 59 -4.44 -4.57 11.51
C ASP A 59 -3.97 -4.23 10.08
N PHE A 60 -2.92 -3.40 9.97
CA PHE A 60 -2.13 -3.36 8.74
C PHE A 60 -0.72 -3.87 9.02
N ASP A 61 -0.55 -5.19 8.86
CA ASP A 61 0.72 -5.73 8.38
C ASP A 61 1.00 -5.12 7.01
N GLY A 62 2.18 -4.52 6.86
CA GLY A 62 2.98 -4.44 5.62
C GLY A 62 2.45 -3.79 4.33
N ASP A 63 1.16 -3.83 4.04
CA ASP A 63 0.65 -3.56 2.70
C ASP A 63 0.23 -2.10 2.55
N VAL A 64 1.26 -1.26 2.37
CA VAL A 64 1.14 0.15 1.97
C VAL A 64 0.93 0.29 0.45
N ALA A 65 0.65 -0.80 -0.27
CA ALA A 65 0.67 -0.82 -1.73
C ALA A 65 -0.59 -0.21 -2.40
N ASP A 66 -1.73 -0.09 -1.72
CA ASP A 66 -2.96 0.47 -2.30
C ASP A 66 -3.56 1.55 -1.39
N ARG A 67 -3.01 2.77 -1.46
CA ARG A 67 -3.75 3.97 -1.02
C ARG A 67 -4.25 4.72 -2.24
N ASP A 68 -5.55 4.99 -2.24
CA ASP A 68 -6.22 5.95 -3.12
C ASP A 68 -5.56 7.35 -2.92
N PRO A 69 -5.16 8.08 -3.97
CA PRO A 69 -4.31 9.27 -3.85
C PRO A 69 -5.04 10.53 -3.36
N ASP A 70 -6.35 10.48 -3.14
CA ASP A 70 -7.17 11.65 -2.81
C ASP A 70 -7.68 11.57 -1.36
N GLY A 71 -6.86 11.99 -0.41
CA GLY A 71 -7.25 12.07 1.01
C GLY A 71 -6.24 12.81 1.87
N ASP A 72 -6.24 14.14 1.82
CA ASP A 72 -5.66 14.99 2.85
C ASP A 72 -6.44 14.81 4.17
N GLY A 73 -5.73 14.66 5.28
CA GLY A 73 -6.35 14.51 6.60
C GLY A 73 -5.34 14.78 7.70
N ALA A 74 -5.39 16.01 8.21
CA ALA A 74 -4.65 16.48 9.37
C ALA A 74 -5.11 15.78 10.66
N ASN A 75 -4.21 15.75 11.63
CA ASN A 75 -4.31 15.08 12.91
C ASN A 75 -4.95 16.02 13.94
N ASP A 76 -6.02 15.61 14.62
CA ASP A 76 -6.38 16.13 15.94
C ASP A 76 -6.69 14.97 16.90
N GLY A 77 -6.36 15.19 18.17
CA GLY A 77 -6.40 14.18 19.20
C GLY A 77 -7.27 14.62 20.35
N SER A 78 -8.03 13.67 20.90
CA SER A 78 -8.38 13.61 22.31
C SER A 78 -8.83 12.18 22.63
N ALA A 79 -8.35 11.69 23.75
CA ALA A 79 -8.59 10.35 24.27
C ALA A 79 -9.83 10.35 25.15
N ASP A 80 -10.61 9.28 25.12
CA ASP A 80 -11.25 8.76 26.33
C ASP A 80 -11.55 7.25 26.24
N ARG A 81 -11.51 6.61 27.41
CA ARG A 81 -11.25 5.20 27.67
C ARG A 81 -12.53 4.41 27.95
N VAL A 82 -12.56 3.13 27.55
CA VAL A 82 -13.18 2.03 28.33
C VAL A 82 -12.38 0.74 28.09
N SER A 83 -11.89 0.11 29.16
CA SER A 83 -11.08 -1.12 29.13
C SER A 83 -11.94 -2.39 29.20
N GLU A 84 -11.57 -3.46 28.49
CA GLU A 84 -12.06 -4.82 28.74
C GLU A 84 -10.89 -5.81 28.87
N ALA A 85 -10.88 -6.58 29.96
CA ALA A 85 -9.96 -7.68 30.24
C ALA A 85 -10.35 -8.98 29.48
N PRO A 86 -9.47 -9.99 29.30
CA PRO A 86 -9.81 -11.25 28.66
C PRO A 86 -10.46 -12.27 29.61
N PRO A 87 -11.16 -13.27 29.06
CA PRO A 87 -11.99 -14.21 29.81
C PRO A 87 -11.21 -15.40 30.37
N GLU A 88 -11.75 -15.94 31.45
CA GLU A 88 -11.32 -17.19 32.09
C GLU A 88 -11.55 -18.43 31.19
N PRO A 89 -10.75 -19.50 31.36
CA PRO A 89 -10.93 -20.74 30.60
C PRO A 89 -12.24 -21.45 30.98
N GLY A 90 -13.11 -21.72 29.99
CA GLY A 90 -14.38 -22.44 30.18
C GLY A 90 -15.51 -22.05 29.20
N VAL A 91 -15.33 -21.00 28.40
CA VAL A 91 -16.39 -20.40 27.57
C VAL A 91 -16.70 -21.25 26.32
N THR A 92 -17.95 -21.68 26.19
CA THR A 92 -18.49 -22.47 25.09
C THR A 92 -18.60 -21.66 23.78
N ASN A 93 -18.70 -22.34 22.63
CA ASN A 93 -18.83 -21.67 21.32
C ASN A 93 -20.09 -20.78 21.21
N GLN A 94 -21.16 -21.10 21.92
CA GLN A 94 -22.37 -20.26 21.96
C GLN A 94 -22.14 -18.95 22.71
N GLU A 95 -21.40 -18.99 23.82
CA GLU A 95 -21.05 -17.80 24.59
C GLU A 95 -20.06 -16.90 23.83
N ARG A 96 -19.14 -17.50 23.03
CA ARG A 96 -18.30 -16.75 22.09
C ARG A 96 -19.11 -16.03 21.02
N LEU A 97 -20.09 -16.70 20.43
CA LEU A 97 -20.99 -16.10 19.43
C LEU A 97 -21.83 -14.96 20.03
N ALA A 98 -22.29 -15.11 21.28
CA ALA A 98 -23.02 -14.08 22.00
C ALA A 98 -22.13 -12.87 22.33
N MET A 99 -20.87 -13.10 22.70
CA MET A 99 -19.88 -12.03 22.92
C MET A 99 -19.49 -11.31 21.61
N GLU A 100 -19.39 -12.02 20.49
CA GLU A 100 -19.18 -11.40 19.17
C GLU A 100 -20.38 -10.58 18.72
N ARG A 101 -21.62 -11.05 18.97
CA ARG A 101 -22.84 -10.26 18.76
C ARG A 101 -22.86 -9.00 19.64
N ALA A 102 -22.53 -9.12 20.91
CA ALA A 102 -22.43 -7.97 21.82
C ALA A 102 -21.30 -6.99 21.42
N ARG A 103 -20.19 -7.48 20.85
CA ARG A 103 -19.13 -6.64 20.26
C ARG A 103 -19.57 -5.93 18.99
N ALA A 104 -20.32 -6.60 18.13
CA ALA A 104 -20.92 -5.99 16.95
C ALA A 104 -21.93 -4.90 17.36
N GLU A 105 -22.73 -5.14 18.40
CA GLU A 105 -23.65 -4.15 18.98
C GLU A 105 -22.92 -2.95 19.60
N ARG A 106 -21.79 -3.17 20.30
CA ARG A 106 -20.94 -2.09 20.85
C ARG A 106 -20.20 -1.26 19.78
N ARG A 107 -19.85 -1.86 18.64
CA ARG A 107 -19.25 -1.12 17.50
C ARG A 107 -20.25 -0.18 16.80
N VAL A 108 -21.54 -0.45 16.96
CA VAL A 108 -22.65 0.32 16.38
C VAL A 108 -23.20 1.36 17.37
N GLY A 109 -22.85 1.28 18.65
CA GLY A 109 -23.32 2.17 19.71
C GLY A 109 -22.52 3.48 19.82
N GLY A 110 -22.79 4.45 18.94
CA GLY A 110 -22.49 5.86 19.19
C GLY A 110 -23.41 6.41 20.30
N GLY A 111 -23.05 7.56 20.87
CA GLY A 111 -23.89 8.29 21.84
C GLY A 111 -25.24 8.74 21.24
N PRO A 112 -25.90 9.77 21.80
CA PRO A 112 -27.14 10.31 21.22
C PRO A 112 -26.99 10.72 19.73
N ASP A 113 -25.76 11.05 19.31
CA ASP A 113 -25.37 11.27 17.91
C ASP A 113 -24.55 10.07 17.39
N GLY A 114 -24.88 9.56 16.19
CA GLY A 114 -24.16 8.46 15.53
C GLY A 114 -22.73 8.82 15.08
N VAL A 115 -21.90 7.82 14.80
CA VAL A 115 -20.47 8.00 14.43
C VAL A 115 -20.29 8.84 13.16
N LEU A 116 -21.15 8.65 12.16
CA LEU A 116 -21.17 9.40 10.91
C LEU A 116 -21.58 10.85 11.13
N GLU A 117 -22.57 11.09 11.99
CA GLU A 117 -23.03 12.43 12.32
C GLU A 117 -21.94 13.21 13.03
N LEU A 118 -21.32 12.60 14.05
CA LEU A 118 -20.18 13.19 14.76
C LEU A 118 -19.05 13.53 13.79
N ALA A 119 -18.68 12.59 12.91
CA ALA A 119 -17.61 12.79 11.94
C ALA A 119 -17.87 13.93 10.93
N LEU A 120 -19.13 14.09 10.49
CA LEU A 120 -19.51 15.20 9.61
C LEU A 120 -19.60 16.52 10.38
N ARG A 121 -20.02 16.51 11.65
CA ARG A 121 -20.08 17.72 12.49
C ARG A 121 -18.68 18.22 12.87
N SER A 122 -17.73 17.31 13.06
CA SER A 122 -16.35 17.65 13.43
C SER A 122 -15.50 18.13 12.25
N SER A 123 -15.89 17.85 11.00
CA SER A 123 -15.14 18.28 9.80
C SER A 123 -15.52 19.70 9.36
N PRO A 124 -14.56 20.65 9.32
CA PRO A 124 -14.80 22.00 8.79
C PRO A 124 -15.27 21.99 7.32
N GLU A 125 -14.82 21.02 6.51
CA GLU A 125 -15.17 20.87 5.11
C GLU A 125 -16.62 20.44 4.90
N ALA A 126 -17.20 19.76 5.90
CA ALA A 126 -18.61 19.37 5.92
C ALA A 126 -19.54 20.48 6.44
N ARG A 127 -19.01 21.70 6.67
CA ARG A 127 -19.81 22.88 7.06
C ARG A 127 -20.83 23.20 5.96
N GLY A 128 -22.09 22.90 6.23
CA GLY A 128 -23.19 23.01 5.26
C GLY A 128 -23.83 21.67 4.90
N PHE A 129 -23.42 20.57 5.52
CA PHE A 129 -24.19 19.34 5.48
C PHE A 129 -25.59 19.60 6.08
N PRO A 130 -26.67 19.23 5.38
CA PRO A 130 -28.04 19.56 5.78
C PRO A 130 -28.55 18.61 6.89
N PHE A 131 -28.04 18.77 8.11
CA PHE A 131 -28.44 17.92 9.25
C PHE A 131 -29.93 18.03 9.60
N ASP A 132 -30.54 19.19 9.38
CA ASP A 132 -31.96 19.43 9.69
C ASP A 132 -32.92 18.88 8.62
N ASP A 133 -32.38 18.43 7.48
CA ASP A 133 -33.19 17.81 6.42
C ASP A 133 -33.54 16.37 6.81
N GLU A 134 -34.84 16.07 6.85
CA GLU A 134 -35.36 14.78 7.31
C GLU A 134 -34.84 13.59 6.49
N ARG A 135 -34.61 13.78 5.18
CA ARG A 135 -34.06 12.75 4.30
C ARG A 135 -32.61 12.45 4.68
N TRP A 136 -31.81 13.48 4.96
CA TRP A 136 -30.42 13.29 5.42
C TRP A 136 -30.34 12.70 6.83
N ALA A 137 -31.25 13.08 7.72
CA ALA A 137 -31.38 12.45 9.02
C ALA A 137 -31.70 10.94 8.91
N ARG A 138 -32.58 10.55 7.97
CA ARG A 138 -32.83 9.12 7.65
C ARG A 138 -31.60 8.43 7.09
N VAL A 139 -30.88 9.06 6.16
CA VAL A 139 -29.62 8.53 5.59
C VAL A 139 -28.63 8.18 6.70
N LEU A 140 -28.39 9.10 7.63
CA LEU A 140 -27.45 8.89 8.74
C LEU A 140 -27.93 7.74 9.65
N ARG A 141 -29.19 7.77 10.10
CA ARG A 141 -29.74 6.70 10.96
C ARG A 141 -29.68 5.32 10.30
N HIS A 142 -30.00 5.21 9.02
CA HIS A 142 -29.94 3.94 8.30
C HIS A 142 -28.50 3.51 8.04
N ALA A 143 -27.59 4.46 7.77
CA ALA A 143 -26.18 4.15 7.55
C ALA A 143 -25.53 3.60 8.81
N GLU A 144 -25.81 4.19 9.99
CA GLU A 144 -25.36 3.65 11.28
C GLU A 144 -25.77 2.19 11.48
N ARG A 145 -27.03 1.87 11.17
CA ARG A 145 -27.54 0.49 11.27
C ARG A 145 -26.91 -0.48 10.28
N LEU A 146 -26.33 0.02 9.18
CA LEU A 146 -25.62 -0.80 8.21
C LEU A 146 -24.14 -0.98 8.56
N LEU A 147 -23.57 -0.22 9.50
CA LEU A 147 -22.15 -0.35 9.82
C LEU A 147 -21.81 -1.77 10.29
N ASP A 148 -20.69 -2.28 9.77
CA ASP A 148 -20.20 -3.65 10.01
C ASP A 148 -21.13 -4.78 9.53
N ALA A 149 -22.26 -4.44 8.89
CA ALA A 149 -23.15 -5.44 8.31
C ALA A 149 -22.47 -6.14 7.12
N PRO A 150 -22.62 -7.47 6.96
CA PRO A 150 -22.15 -8.19 5.80
C PRO A 150 -22.76 -7.64 4.51
N ARG A 151 -21.93 -7.37 3.50
CA ARG A 151 -22.36 -6.85 2.19
C ARG A 151 -22.29 -7.90 1.09
N HIS A 152 -21.11 -8.51 0.90
CA HIS A 152 -20.92 -9.58 -0.08
C HIS A 152 -19.62 -10.35 0.21
N HIS A 153 -19.48 -11.55 -0.38
CA HIS A 153 -18.22 -12.28 -0.38
C HIS A 153 -17.30 -11.72 -1.47
N GLY A 154 -16.13 -11.24 -1.05
CA GLY A 154 -14.98 -10.97 -1.90
C GLY A 154 -14.04 -12.17 -1.96
N LEU A 155 -13.02 -12.05 -2.80
CA LEU A 155 -11.91 -12.99 -2.88
C LEU A 155 -10.73 -12.45 -2.06
N HIS A 156 -10.12 -13.27 -1.21
CA HIS A 156 -8.89 -12.89 -0.52
C HIS A 156 -7.75 -12.75 -1.56
N PRO A 157 -6.99 -11.64 -1.54
CA PRO A 157 -6.04 -11.32 -2.61
C PRO A 157 -4.90 -12.33 -2.80
N GLY A 158 -4.57 -13.13 -1.78
CA GLY A 158 -3.56 -14.19 -1.88
C GLY A 158 -3.88 -15.47 -1.12
N GLY A 159 -5.08 -15.59 -0.54
CA GLY A 159 -5.36 -16.62 0.46
C GLY A 159 -5.69 -17.94 -0.21
N VAL A 160 -4.89 -18.97 0.06
CA VAL A 160 -5.11 -20.34 -0.40
C VAL A 160 -5.17 -21.26 0.81
N VAL A 161 -6.09 -22.21 0.78
CA VAL A 161 -6.24 -23.23 1.83
C VAL A 161 -6.11 -24.62 1.22
N VAL A 162 -5.46 -25.51 1.97
CA VAL A 162 -5.30 -26.92 1.61
C VAL A 162 -5.86 -27.79 2.73
N ALA A 163 -6.83 -28.65 2.38
CA ALA A 163 -7.45 -29.59 3.29
C ALA A 163 -6.79 -30.99 3.23
N PRO A 164 -6.86 -31.79 4.32
CA PRO A 164 -6.34 -33.16 4.33
C PRO A 164 -7.11 -34.12 3.42
N GLY A 165 -8.38 -33.82 3.13
CA GLY A 165 -9.26 -34.54 2.19
C GLY A 165 -10.08 -33.55 1.36
N PRO A 166 -11.22 -33.96 0.78
CA PRO A 166 -12.11 -33.05 0.07
C PRO A 166 -12.43 -31.83 0.92
N ILE A 167 -12.20 -30.63 0.40
CA ILE A 167 -12.35 -29.39 1.18
C ILE A 167 -13.79 -29.18 1.65
N THR A 168 -14.75 -29.67 0.86
CA THR A 168 -16.19 -29.63 1.15
C THR A 168 -16.60 -30.46 2.35
N ASP A 169 -15.76 -31.41 2.79
CA ASP A 169 -16.01 -32.20 4.00
C ASP A 169 -15.74 -31.38 5.27
N VAL A 170 -14.98 -30.29 5.15
CA VAL A 170 -14.51 -29.47 6.27
C VAL A 170 -15.12 -28.06 6.27
N VAL A 171 -15.30 -27.45 5.10
CA VAL A 171 -15.83 -26.09 4.97
C VAL A 171 -16.71 -25.95 3.73
N ALA A 172 -17.82 -25.23 3.87
CA ALA A 172 -18.67 -24.89 2.73
C ALA A 172 -17.89 -24.04 1.71
N CYS A 173 -18.03 -24.38 0.43
CA CYS A 173 -17.42 -23.65 -0.67
C CYS A 173 -18.46 -23.09 -1.63
N GLN A 174 -18.06 -22.06 -2.37
CA GLN A 174 -18.84 -21.49 -3.46
C GLN A 174 -17.95 -21.16 -4.65
N ARG A 175 -18.55 -20.97 -5.84
CA ARG A 175 -17.83 -20.52 -7.02
C ARG A 175 -17.86 -19.00 -7.08
N ALA A 176 -16.69 -18.37 -7.17
CA ALA A 176 -16.59 -16.94 -7.43
C ALA A 176 -16.89 -16.62 -8.91
N ALA A 177 -17.10 -15.35 -9.24
CA ALA A 177 -17.47 -14.90 -10.59
C ALA A 177 -16.50 -15.35 -11.72
N LYS A 178 -15.22 -15.60 -11.39
CA LYS A 178 -14.20 -16.11 -12.32
C LYS A 178 -14.08 -17.64 -12.34
N GLY A 179 -15.05 -18.36 -11.77
CA GLY A 179 -15.12 -19.83 -11.79
C GLY A 179 -14.28 -20.55 -10.72
N VAL A 180 -13.40 -19.83 -10.00
CA VAL A 180 -12.55 -20.37 -8.93
C VAL A 180 -13.38 -20.75 -7.70
N VAL A 181 -12.99 -21.83 -7.04
CA VAL A 181 -13.61 -22.29 -5.78
C VAL A 181 -13.06 -21.46 -4.63
N VAL A 182 -13.96 -20.93 -3.79
CA VAL A 182 -13.63 -20.17 -2.59
C VAL A 182 -14.34 -20.75 -1.37
N THR A 183 -13.70 -20.70 -0.20
CA THR A 183 -14.35 -21.00 1.09
C THR A 183 -15.40 -19.95 1.41
N GLN A 184 -16.48 -20.33 2.09
CA GLN A 184 -17.43 -19.35 2.64
C GLN A 184 -16.94 -18.73 3.96
N PHE A 185 -15.98 -19.38 4.62
CA PHE A 185 -15.25 -18.82 5.75
C PHE A 185 -14.18 -17.84 5.27
N ASP A 186 -13.94 -16.81 6.09
CA ASP A 186 -12.84 -15.89 5.92
C ASP A 186 -11.53 -16.47 6.49
N LYS A 187 -10.46 -15.68 6.42
CA LYS A 187 -9.12 -16.12 6.86
C LYS A 187 -9.09 -16.58 8.32
N ASP A 188 -9.82 -15.89 9.21
CA ASP A 188 -9.77 -16.12 10.65
C ASP A 188 -10.59 -17.36 11.01
N ALA A 189 -11.76 -17.53 10.36
CA ALA A 189 -12.57 -18.72 10.52
C ALA A 189 -11.91 -19.97 9.94
N VAL A 190 -11.21 -19.87 8.81
CA VAL A 190 -10.41 -20.98 8.23
C VAL A 190 -9.29 -21.41 9.18
N GLU A 191 -8.58 -20.46 9.79
CA GLU A 191 -7.53 -20.74 10.78
C GLU A 191 -8.12 -21.36 12.06
N ALA A 192 -9.26 -20.85 12.53
CA ALA A 192 -9.91 -21.33 13.75
C ALA A 192 -10.38 -22.79 13.67
N ILE A 193 -10.71 -23.29 12.48
CA ILE A 193 -11.04 -24.71 12.26
C ILE A 193 -9.82 -25.58 11.98
N GLY A 194 -8.60 -25.02 12.05
CA GLY A 194 -7.34 -25.74 11.96
C GLY A 194 -6.88 -26.08 10.54
N LEU A 195 -7.42 -25.41 9.52
CA LEU A 195 -6.96 -25.61 8.14
C LEU A 195 -5.65 -24.87 7.88
N VAL A 196 -4.79 -25.47 7.06
CA VAL A 196 -3.52 -24.86 6.66
C VAL A 196 -3.78 -23.76 5.63
N LYS A 197 -3.44 -22.53 6.00
CA LYS A 197 -3.51 -21.35 5.14
C LYS A 197 -2.13 -20.97 4.60
N MET A 198 -2.08 -20.61 3.33
CA MET A 198 -0.94 -19.97 2.69
C MET A 198 -1.37 -18.65 2.04
N ASP A 199 -0.60 -17.58 2.24
CA ASP A 199 -0.81 -16.30 1.56
C ASP A 199 0.20 -16.13 0.42
N LEU A 200 -0.28 -16.18 -0.82
CA LEU A 200 0.47 -15.93 -2.05
C LEU A 200 0.20 -14.50 -2.51
N LEU A 201 0.99 -13.56 -2.00
CA LEU A 201 0.81 -12.13 -2.27
C LEU A 201 1.60 -11.69 -3.51
N GLY A 202 0.94 -10.98 -4.41
CA GLY A 202 1.60 -10.30 -5.51
C GLY A 202 2.24 -8.99 -5.04
N ASN A 203 3.56 -8.91 -5.04
CA ASN A 203 4.28 -7.67 -4.73
C ASN A 203 4.84 -7.04 -6.02
N ARG A 204 4.23 -5.92 -6.45
CA ARG A 204 4.65 -5.22 -7.67
C ARG A 204 6.09 -4.72 -7.65
N ALA A 205 6.68 -4.45 -6.48
CA ALA A 205 8.08 -4.08 -6.41
C ALA A 205 9.02 -5.21 -6.88
N LEU A 206 8.65 -6.47 -6.62
CA LEU A 206 9.39 -7.63 -7.14
C LEU A 206 9.25 -7.73 -8.66
N THR A 207 8.06 -7.44 -9.21
CA THR A 207 7.85 -7.34 -10.66
C THR A 207 8.74 -6.25 -11.27
N VAL A 208 8.79 -5.05 -10.69
CA VAL A 208 9.66 -3.96 -11.16
C VAL A 208 11.13 -4.37 -11.15
N VAL A 209 11.58 -5.02 -10.07
CA VAL A 209 12.96 -5.51 -9.96
C VAL A 209 13.23 -6.56 -11.04
N ASP A 210 12.36 -7.53 -11.23
CA ASP A 210 12.51 -8.59 -12.24
C ASP A 210 12.52 -8.03 -13.67
N ASP A 211 11.58 -7.14 -14.01
CA ASP A 211 11.51 -6.47 -15.31
C ASP A 211 12.77 -5.63 -15.58
N CYS A 212 13.28 -4.95 -14.57
CA CYS A 212 14.53 -4.20 -14.65
C CYS A 212 15.72 -5.12 -14.92
N LEU A 213 15.84 -6.24 -14.20
CA LEU A 213 16.89 -7.23 -14.41
C LEU A 213 16.81 -7.87 -15.80
N ARG A 214 15.60 -8.15 -16.31
CA ARG A 214 15.41 -8.64 -17.69
C ARG A 214 15.85 -7.60 -18.73
N SER A 215 15.51 -6.33 -18.53
CA SER A 215 15.97 -5.22 -19.38
C SER A 215 17.50 -5.12 -19.39
N LEU A 216 18.12 -5.23 -18.21
CA LEU A 216 19.58 -5.20 -18.05
C LEU A 216 20.25 -6.40 -18.74
N ALA A 217 19.71 -7.61 -18.56
CA ALA A 217 20.24 -8.84 -19.13
C ALA A 217 20.22 -8.81 -20.66
N ALA A 218 19.16 -8.23 -21.27
CA ALA A 218 19.09 -8.01 -22.71
C ALA A 218 20.20 -7.10 -23.26
N ARG A 219 20.83 -6.29 -22.40
CA ARG A 219 21.98 -5.43 -22.71
C ARG A 219 23.31 -6.00 -22.22
N GLY A 220 23.33 -7.27 -21.80
CA GLY A 220 24.52 -7.95 -21.31
C GLY A 220 24.94 -7.59 -19.89
N VAL A 221 24.07 -6.96 -19.10
CA VAL A 221 24.33 -6.57 -17.70
C VAL A 221 23.49 -7.46 -16.77
N THR A 222 24.14 -8.21 -15.88
CA THR A 222 23.45 -9.14 -14.97
C THR A 222 23.93 -8.95 -13.54
N PRO A 223 23.42 -7.93 -12.82
CA PRO A 223 23.84 -7.68 -11.45
C PRO A 223 23.25 -8.76 -10.51
N ASP A 224 24.05 -9.21 -9.55
CA ASP A 224 23.61 -10.12 -8.50
C ASP A 224 23.13 -9.31 -7.28
N LEU A 225 21.82 -9.21 -7.09
CA LEU A 225 21.21 -8.43 -6.00
C LEU A 225 21.41 -9.05 -4.60
N GLU A 226 21.88 -10.29 -4.50
CA GLU A 226 22.27 -10.88 -3.21
C GLU A 226 23.70 -10.48 -2.81
N ARG A 227 24.48 -9.90 -3.73
CA ARG A 227 25.90 -9.54 -3.51
C ARG A 227 26.19 -8.05 -3.64
N ILE A 228 25.17 -7.20 -3.77
CA ILE A 228 25.34 -5.74 -3.78
C ILE A 228 25.92 -5.27 -2.44
N ASP A 229 26.77 -4.26 -2.49
CA ASP A 229 27.30 -3.61 -1.29
C ASP A 229 26.18 -2.92 -0.52
N GLU A 230 26.05 -3.21 0.78
CA GLU A 230 25.05 -2.61 1.66
C GLU A 230 25.37 -1.13 1.97
N ASN A 231 26.59 -0.67 1.67
CA ASN A 231 27.11 0.67 1.90
C ASN A 231 27.50 1.40 0.59
N ASP A 232 26.91 1.03 -0.55
CA ASP A 232 27.27 1.59 -1.86
C ASP A 232 27.18 3.15 -1.89
N PRO A 233 28.28 3.86 -2.21
CA PRO A 233 28.32 5.32 -2.17
C PRO A 233 27.31 6.02 -3.08
N ARG A 234 27.00 5.43 -4.25
CA ARG A 234 26.08 6.03 -5.23
C ARG A 234 24.62 5.93 -4.75
N THR A 235 24.27 4.79 -4.16
CA THR A 235 22.99 4.55 -3.49
C THR A 235 22.84 5.44 -2.27
N ALA A 236 23.90 5.57 -1.47
CA ALA A 236 23.94 6.48 -0.31
C ALA A 236 23.63 7.93 -0.69
N ALA A 237 24.22 8.44 -1.79
CA ALA A 237 23.95 9.80 -2.27
C ALA A 237 22.46 10.00 -2.66
N LEU A 238 21.89 9.03 -3.39
CA LEU A 238 20.48 9.04 -3.77
C LEU A 238 19.56 9.05 -2.54
N LEU A 239 19.86 8.25 -1.52
CA LEU A 239 19.09 8.15 -0.27
C LEU A 239 19.18 9.43 0.57
N ARG A 240 20.40 9.96 0.80
CA ARG A 240 20.63 11.21 1.57
C ARG A 240 19.93 12.41 0.96
N GLU A 241 19.83 12.46 -0.37
CA GLU A 241 19.12 13.51 -1.08
C GLU A 241 17.62 13.25 -1.22
N GLY A 242 17.12 12.12 -0.69
CA GLY A 242 15.74 11.69 -0.80
C GLY A 242 15.26 11.58 -2.25
N ARG A 243 16.15 11.20 -3.18
CA ARG A 243 15.84 11.00 -4.61
C ARG A 243 15.25 9.61 -4.87
N THR A 244 14.27 9.20 -4.06
CA THR A 244 13.73 7.84 -3.99
C THR A 244 12.31 7.70 -4.58
N ILE A 245 11.88 8.64 -5.44
CA ILE A 245 10.67 8.45 -6.26
C ILE A 245 10.78 7.14 -7.04
N ALA A 246 9.70 6.33 -7.09
CA ALA A 246 9.65 4.98 -7.66
C ALA A 246 10.36 3.87 -6.85
N CYS A 247 11.01 4.19 -5.73
CA CYS A 247 11.62 3.17 -4.87
C CYS A 247 10.61 2.67 -3.83
N PHE A 248 10.43 1.34 -3.78
CA PHE A 248 9.49 0.65 -2.89
C PHE A 248 9.62 1.10 -1.43
N GLN A 249 8.49 1.37 -0.75
CA GLN A 249 8.39 1.85 0.65
C GLN A 249 9.04 3.21 0.95
N VAL A 250 9.94 3.70 0.11
CA VAL A 250 10.74 4.90 0.37
C VAL A 250 10.44 6.13 -0.49
N GLU A 251 9.34 6.11 -1.25
CA GLU A 251 9.01 7.22 -2.17
C GLU A 251 8.12 8.34 -1.59
N SER A 252 7.40 8.13 -0.48
CA SER A 252 6.43 9.11 0.04
C SER A 252 7.11 10.40 0.54
N PRO A 253 6.43 11.57 0.54
CA PRO A 253 7.06 12.84 0.96
C PRO A 253 7.66 12.78 2.37
N GLY A 254 6.92 12.22 3.33
CA GLY A 254 7.36 12.08 4.71
C GLY A 254 8.57 11.16 4.83
N MET A 255 8.59 10.05 4.08
CA MET A 255 9.72 9.12 4.08
C MET A 255 10.97 9.73 3.45
N ARG A 256 10.85 10.40 2.31
CA ARG A 256 11.99 11.09 1.67
C ARG A 256 12.58 12.16 2.58
N ASN A 257 11.72 12.88 3.29
CA ASN A 257 12.18 13.86 4.28
C ASN A 257 12.87 13.17 5.46
N LEU A 258 12.36 12.03 5.93
CA LEU A 258 13.00 11.26 6.99
C LEU A 258 14.41 10.80 6.56
N LEU A 259 14.56 10.22 5.37
CA LEU A 259 15.86 9.78 4.85
C LEU A 259 16.88 10.93 4.79
N LYS A 260 16.45 12.12 4.35
CA LYS A 260 17.27 13.34 4.38
C LYS A 260 17.66 13.74 5.80
N GLN A 261 16.70 13.66 6.72
CA GLN A 261 16.90 14.07 8.11
C GLN A 261 17.86 13.15 8.86
N THR A 262 17.78 11.84 8.59
CA THR A 262 18.63 10.80 9.19
C THR A 262 19.85 10.48 8.34
N GLY A 263 20.21 11.30 7.34
CA GLY A 263 21.39 11.10 6.50
C GLY A 263 21.56 9.67 5.96
N ALA A 264 20.45 8.99 5.65
CA ALA A 264 20.42 7.56 5.38
C ALA A 264 21.41 7.18 4.28
N ALA A 265 22.32 6.25 4.59
CA ALA A 265 23.50 5.98 3.76
C ALA A 265 23.65 4.51 3.35
N ASP A 266 23.03 3.60 4.09
CA ASP A 266 23.23 2.17 3.97
C ASP A 266 21.90 1.43 4.06
N MET A 267 21.96 0.11 3.90
CA MET A 267 20.78 -0.76 3.96
C MET A 267 20.10 -0.74 5.34
N ASP A 268 20.89 -0.72 6.42
CA ASP A 268 20.37 -0.66 7.79
C ASP A 268 19.58 0.62 8.04
N ALA A 269 20.05 1.77 7.56
CA ALA A 269 19.36 3.04 7.67
C ALA A 269 18.02 3.03 6.92
N VAL A 270 17.92 2.34 5.78
CA VAL A 270 16.66 2.15 5.05
C VAL A 270 15.70 1.27 5.85
N ILE A 271 16.18 0.16 6.41
CA ILE A 271 15.39 -0.74 7.26
C ILE A 271 14.81 0.01 8.47
N GLN A 272 15.65 0.81 9.14
CA GLN A 272 15.24 1.64 10.27
C GLN A 272 14.24 2.71 9.87
N ALA A 273 14.43 3.37 8.72
CA ALA A 273 13.49 4.38 8.22
C ALA A 273 12.10 3.78 7.96
N VAL A 274 12.02 2.57 7.37
CA VAL A 274 10.77 1.81 7.16
C VAL A 274 10.05 1.49 8.47
N ALA A 275 10.81 1.19 9.54
CA ALA A 275 10.24 1.01 10.87
C ALA A 275 9.74 2.34 11.46
N LEU A 276 10.48 3.42 11.26
CA LEU A 276 10.30 4.69 11.96
C LEU A 276 9.21 5.61 11.39
N ILE A 277 8.95 5.59 10.07
CA ILE A 277 8.04 6.55 9.38
C ILE A 277 6.56 6.46 9.82
N ARG A 278 6.23 5.55 10.71
CA ARG A 278 4.85 5.19 11.06
C ARG A 278 4.17 6.31 11.87
N PRO A 279 2.82 6.35 11.91
CA PRO A 279 2.09 7.35 12.70
C PRO A 279 2.43 7.31 14.19
N GLY A 280 2.62 6.11 14.77
CA GLY A 280 2.90 5.93 16.18
C GLY A 280 4.21 6.59 16.65
N PRO A 281 5.39 6.26 16.04
CA PRO A 281 6.65 6.92 16.39
C PRO A 281 6.68 8.42 16.09
N ALA A 282 5.87 8.87 15.13
CA ALA A 282 5.72 10.30 14.82
C ALA A 282 4.93 11.05 15.91
N SER A 283 3.89 10.42 16.49
CA SER A 283 3.09 11.02 17.57
C SER A 283 3.74 10.96 18.94
N SER A 284 4.67 10.03 19.19
CA SER A 284 5.33 9.85 20.49
C SER A 284 6.57 10.71 20.70
N GLY A 285 6.93 11.59 19.74
CA GLY A 285 8.18 12.36 19.76
C GLY A 285 9.45 11.53 19.53
N MET A 286 9.31 10.21 19.39
CA MET A 286 10.40 9.26 19.20
C MET A 286 11.14 9.47 17.88
N LYS A 287 10.41 9.74 16.80
CA LYS A 287 11.02 10.10 15.50
C LYS A 287 11.92 11.34 15.63
N ASP A 288 11.46 12.34 16.37
CA ASP A 288 12.20 13.57 16.53
C ASP A 288 13.43 13.36 17.42
N ALA A 289 13.32 12.57 18.49
CA ALA A 289 14.48 12.15 19.30
C ALA A 289 15.50 11.38 18.47
N TYR A 290 15.06 10.40 17.68
CA TYR A 290 15.93 9.65 16.77
C TYR A 290 16.68 10.58 15.80
N VAL A 291 15.97 11.51 15.16
CA VAL A 291 16.56 12.47 14.21
C VAL A 291 17.53 13.42 14.91
N ARG A 292 17.20 13.95 16.10
CA ARG A 292 18.11 14.83 16.85
C ARG A 292 19.39 14.10 17.25
N ARG A 293 19.26 12.87 17.74
CA ARG A 293 20.40 12.03 18.14
C ARG A 293 21.30 11.68 16.97
N PHE A 294 20.70 11.25 15.86
CA PHE A 294 21.44 11.01 14.62
C PHE A 294 22.22 12.24 14.15
N ARG A 295 21.64 13.44 14.29
CA ARG A 295 22.26 14.71 13.90
C ARG A 295 23.26 15.25 14.93
N GLY A 296 23.52 14.54 16.02
CA GLY A 296 24.38 15.01 17.11
C GLY A 296 23.82 16.22 17.87
N LEU A 297 22.51 16.47 17.79
CA LEU A 297 21.82 17.53 18.55
C LEU A 297 21.41 17.07 19.95
N GLU A 298 21.47 15.76 20.20
CA GLU A 298 21.15 15.10 21.46
C GLU A 298 22.08 13.87 21.58
N GLU A 299 22.60 13.56 22.76
CA GLU A 299 23.40 12.34 22.94
C GLU A 299 22.51 11.09 22.79
N PRO A 300 22.94 10.03 22.06
CA PRO A 300 22.17 8.82 21.85
C PRO A 300 22.17 7.90 23.09
N THR A 301 21.89 8.45 24.27
CA THR A 301 21.93 7.73 25.54
C THR A 301 20.73 6.79 25.66
N PRO A 302 20.93 5.46 25.73
CA PRO A 302 19.88 4.50 26.02
C PRO A 302 19.33 4.71 27.44
N PRO A 303 18.13 4.21 27.74
CA PRO A 303 17.50 4.46 29.03
C PRO A 303 18.17 3.70 30.20
N HIS A 304 19.07 2.76 29.92
CA HIS A 304 19.85 2.05 30.95
C HIS A 304 21.18 1.53 30.38
N PRO A 305 22.30 1.49 31.15
CA PRO A 305 23.61 1.02 30.66
C PRO A 305 23.61 -0.38 30.05
N ARG A 306 22.80 -1.32 30.58
CA ARG A 306 22.67 -2.69 30.02
C ARG A 306 22.08 -2.73 28.60
N LEU A 307 21.50 -1.63 28.13
CA LEU A 307 20.85 -1.54 26.83
C LEU A 307 21.71 -0.87 25.76
N VAL A 308 22.93 -0.43 26.10
CA VAL A 308 23.86 0.23 25.16
C VAL A 308 24.11 -0.65 23.94
N ASP A 309 24.51 -1.90 24.13
CA ASP A 309 24.83 -2.79 23.00
C ASP A 309 23.60 -3.15 22.15
N LEU A 310 22.40 -3.09 22.73
CA LEU A 310 21.16 -3.41 22.03
C LEU A 310 20.68 -2.23 21.18
N LEU A 311 20.72 -1.02 21.73
CA LEU A 311 20.06 0.17 21.15
C LEU A 311 21.04 1.16 20.53
N CYS A 312 22.36 0.93 20.58
CA CYS A 312 23.36 1.84 19.99
C CYS A 312 23.12 2.06 18.49
N ARG A 313 22.78 1.00 17.75
CA ARG A 313 22.51 1.07 16.30
C ARG A 313 21.22 1.81 15.97
N THR A 314 20.33 1.99 16.94
CA THR A 314 19.04 2.67 16.78
C THR A 314 18.99 3.97 17.60
N GLN A 315 20.14 4.59 17.85
CA GLN A 315 20.25 5.89 18.54
C GLN A 315 19.62 5.87 19.95
N GLY A 316 19.73 4.75 20.66
CA GLY A 316 19.14 4.58 22.01
C GLY A 316 17.61 4.49 22.01
N VAL A 317 16.99 4.20 20.87
CA VAL A 317 15.53 4.13 20.70
C VAL A 317 15.11 2.69 20.37
N MET A 318 14.11 2.16 21.07
CA MET A 318 13.47 0.90 20.68
C MET A 318 12.65 1.12 19.41
N LEU A 319 12.92 0.36 18.36
CA LEU A 319 12.17 0.41 17.09
C LEU A 319 11.40 -0.87 16.82
N TYR A 320 11.92 -2.00 17.31
CA TYR A 320 11.43 -3.33 16.97
C TYR A 320 10.75 -4.05 18.12
N GLN A 321 9.80 -4.91 17.78
CA GLN A 321 9.17 -5.83 18.73
C GLN A 321 10.21 -6.73 19.41
N GLU A 322 11.22 -7.13 18.65
CA GLU A 322 12.36 -7.90 19.12
C GLU A 322 13.22 -7.09 20.09
N ASP A 323 13.27 -5.75 19.99
CA ASP A 323 13.97 -4.91 20.97
C ASP A 323 13.30 -5.01 22.34
N VAL A 324 11.95 -4.95 22.39
CA VAL A 324 11.20 -5.12 23.66
C VAL A 324 11.48 -6.48 24.28
N MET A 325 11.51 -7.54 23.46
CA MET A 325 11.79 -8.88 23.97
C MET A 325 13.21 -8.97 24.54
N GLN A 326 14.19 -8.37 23.87
CA GLN A 326 15.59 -8.34 24.30
C GLN A 326 15.80 -7.46 25.54
N VAL A 327 15.07 -6.34 25.68
CA VAL A 327 15.11 -5.51 26.88
C VAL A 327 14.58 -6.28 28.08
N ALA A 328 13.44 -6.96 27.94
CA ALA A 328 12.85 -7.80 28.99
C ALA A 328 13.82 -8.91 29.45
N ALA A 329 14.46 -9.58 28.50
CA ALA A 329 15.44 -10.62 28.81
C ALA A 329 16.70 -10.07 29.52
N ARG A 330 17.29 -8.97 29.02
CA ARG A 330 18.54 -8.41 29.54
C ARG A 330 18.41 -7.68 30.87
N MET A 331 17.24 -7.09 31.13
CA MET A 331 17.01 -6.32 32.37
C MET A 331 16.31 -7.13 33.44
N ALA A 332 15.34 -7.97 33.09
CA ALA A 332 14.48 -8.66 34.05
C ALA A 332 14.68 -10.18 34.08
N GLY A 333 15.66 -10.71 33.33
CA GLY A 333 15.95 -12.15 33.27
C GLY A 333 14.80 -12.99 32.72
N MET A 334 13.86 -12.38 31.98
CA MET A 334 12.74 -13.09 31.36
C MET A 334 13.23 -13.96 30.21
N ASP A 335 12.70 -15.17 30.09
CA ASP A 335 13.00 -15.98 28.90
C ASP A 335 12.30 -15.41 27.65
N LEU A 336 12.68 -15.91 26.47
CA LEU A 336 12.12 -15.39 25.21
C LEU A 336 10.63 -15.72 25.02
N ALA A 337 10.11 -16.76 25.68
CA ALA A 337 8.69 -17.11 25.63
C ALA A 337 7.86 -16.17 26.49
N GLU A 338 8.30 -15.88 27.72
CA GLU A 338 7.74 -14.85 28.60
C GLU A 338 7.79 -13.47 27.92
N ALA A 339 8.91 -13.15 27.27
CA ALA A 339 9.07 -11.89 26.55
C ALA A 339 8.13 -11.76 25.33
N ASP A 340 7.84 -12.86 24.60
CA ASP A 340 6.82 -12.84 23.54
C ASP A 340 5.40 -12.68 24.12
N GLN A 341 5.11 -13.26 25.28
CA GLN A 341 3.83 -13.03 25.97
C GLN A 341 3.66 -11.54 26.32
N LEU A 342 4.71 -10.90 26.82
CA LEU A 342 4.74 -9.44 27.06
C LEU A 342 4.45 -8.67 25.77
N ARG A 343 5.16 -8.96 24.68
CA ARG A 343 4.94 -8.34 23.37
C ARG A 343 3.49 -8.51 22.89
N ARG A 344 2.88 -9.69 23.05
CA ARG A 344 1.48 -9.96 22.67
C ARG A 344 0.49 -9.19 23.55
N ALA A 345 0.74 -9.11 24.85
CA ALA A 345 -0.10 -8.36 25.79
C ALA A 345 -0.08 -6.85 25.48
N LEU A 346 1.10 -6.32 25.14
CA LEU A 346 1.27 -4.95 24.65
C LEU A 346 0.44 -4.70 23.39
N LYS A 347 0.54 -5.56 22.37
CA LYS A 347 -0.27 -5.41 21.13
C LYS A 347 -1.77 -5.36 21.41
N LYS A 348 -2.26 -6.18 22.36
CA LYS A 348 -3.69 -6.25 22.70
C LYS A 348 -4.15 -5.19 23.70
N ARG A 349 -3.22 -4.40 24.27
CA ARG A 349 -3.48 -3.42 25.35
C ARG A 349 -4.29 -4.01 26.51
N ASP A 350 -3.95 -5.25 26.87
CA ASP A 350 -4.62 -5.99 27.94
C ASP A 350 -4.19 -5.45 29.31
N ALA A 351 -4.97 -4.54 29.87
CA ALA A 351 -4.61 -3.81 31.10
C ALA A 351 -4.27 -4.76 32.26
N HIS A 352 -5.09 -5.78 32.50
CA HIS A 352 -4.89 -6.72 33.59
C HIS A 352 -3.59 -7.53 33.41
N ARG A 353 -3.32 -8.03 32.19
CA ARG A 353 -2.06 -8.74 31.94
C ARG A 353 -0.85 -7.81 32.00
N LEU A 354 -0.99 -6.56 31.57
CA LEU A 354 0.10 -5.59 31.60
C LEU A 354 0.51 -5.22 33.01
N GLU A 355 -0.43 -5.10 33.96
CA GLU A 355 -0.10 -4.87 35.38
C GLU A 355 0.70 -6.04 35.96
N ALA A 356 0.25 -7.29 35.73
CA ALA A 356 0.98 -8.48 36.19
C ALA A 356 2.38 -8.58 35.56
N LEU A 357 2.50 -8.26 34.27
CA LEU A 357 3.78 -8.26 33.56
C LEU A 357 4.70 -7.12 34.00
N ALA A 358 4.15 -5.96 34.39
CA ALA A 358 4.90 -4.84 34.95
C ALA A 358 5.59 -5.25 36.26
N GLU A 359 4.83 -5.83 37.18
CA GLU A 359 5.36 -6.33 38.45
C GLU A 359 6.41 -7.41 38.21
N ARG A 360 6.14 -8.40 37.34
CA ARG A 360 7.12 -9.44 36.96
C ARG A 360 8.42 -8.86 36.38
N PHE A 361 8.33 -7.81 35.55
CA PHE A 361 9.49 -7.12 34.98
C PHE A 361 10.29 -6.40 36.07
N LEU A 362 9.63 -5.67 36.97
CA LEU A 362 10.28 -4.91 38.04
C LEU A 362 10.91 -5.82 39.11
N GLU A 363 10.26 -6.93 39.45
CA GLU A 363 10.82 -7.97 40.32
C GLU A 363 12.04 -8.64 39.67
N GLY A 364 11.96 -8.94 38.37
CA GLY A 364 13.08 -9.48 37.61
C GLY A 364 14.27 -8.52 37.61
N CYS A 365 14.01 -7.22 37.39
CA CYS A 365 15.05 -6.18 37.47
C CYS A 365 15.69 -6.13 38.86
N ALA A 366 14.90 -6.23 39.93
CA ALA A 366 15.43 -6.26 41.29
C ALA A 366 16.31 -7.50 41.55
N GLY A 367 15.91 -8.68 41.06
CA GLY A 367 16.72 -9.90 41.11
C GLY A 367 18.04 -9.80 40.35
N GLU A 368 18.05 -9.00 39.28
CA GLU A 368 19.23 -8.65 38.49
C GLU A 368 20.08 -7.51 39.10
N GLY A 369 19.68 -6.98 40.26
CA GLY A 369 20.39 -5.89 40.95
C GLY A 369 20.12 -4.49 40.41
N ILE A 370 19.03 -4.30 39.65
CA ILE A 370 18.60 -3.01 39.07
C ILE A 370 17.52 -2.40 39.97
N PRO A 371 17.74 -1.22 40.59
CA PRO A 371 16.75 -0.56 41.43
C PRO A 371 15.46 -0.23 40.67
N ARG A 372 14.31 -0.30 41.34
CA ARG A 372 12.99 0.03 40.75
C ARG A 372 12.96 1.43 40.11
N ALA A 373 13.69 2.39 40.68
CA ALA A 373 13.80 3.76 40.15
C ALA A 373 14.48 3.82 38.76
N GLU A 374 15.38 2.88 38.46
CA GLU A 374 16.05 2.77 37.16
C GLU A 374 15.24 1.91 36.18
N ALA A 375 14.54 0.89 36.68
CA ALA A 375 13.72 0.01 35.86
C ALA A 375 12.38 0.64 35.41
N ALA A 376 11.76 1.48 36.25
CA ALA A 376 10.45 2.07 35.97
C ALA A 376 10.41 2.93 34.68
N PRO A 377 11.38 3.81 34.40
CA PRO A 377 11.42 4.54 33.13
C PRO A 377 11.54 3.63 31.90
N VAL A 378 12.25 2.50 32.02
CA VAL A 378 12.35 1.52 30.92
C VAL A 378 11.01 0.81 30.70
N TRP A 379 10.32 0.45 31.78
CA TRP A 379 8.97 -0.12 31.68
C TRP A 379 8.00 0.84 30.99
N GLU A 380 8.01 2.12 31.34
CA GLU A 380 7.17 3.12 30.68
C GLU A 380 7.44 3.20 29.17
N LEU A 381 8.70 3.09 28.74
CA LEU A 381 9.02 3.02 27.32
C LEU A 381 8.46 1.75 26.66
N ILE A 382 8.53 0.59 27.33
CA ILE A 382 7.95 -0.68 26.86
C ILE A 382 6.42 -0.59 26.77
N ALA A 383 5.77 -0.06 27.81
CA ALA A 383 4.32 0.08 27.87
C ALA A 383 3.79 0.97 26.73
N ASN A 384 4.49 2.08 26.45
CA ASN A 384 4.17 2.96 25.35
C ASN A 384 4.44 2.33 23.96
N PHE A 385 5.38 1.38 23.88
CA PHE A 385 5.79 0.70 22.65
C PHE A 385 4.67 -0.09 21.94
N ALA A 386 3.68 -0.58 22.70
CA ALA A 386 2.49 -1.28 22.22
C ALA A 386 1.83 -0.63 21.00
N SER A 387 1.89 0.70 20.91
CA SER A 387 1.19 1.49 19.91
C SER A 387 1.95 1.63 18.60
N PHE A 388 3.23 1.23 18.53
CA PHE A 388 4.10 1.56 17.41
C PHE A 388 5.19 0.53 17.05
N GLY A 389 5.38 -0.50 17.85
CA GLY A 389 6.41 -1.50 17.63
C GLY A 389 6.31 -2.26 16.32
N PHE A 390 7.43 -2.40 15.62
CA PHE A 390 7.47 -3.08 14.33
C PHE A 390 8.23 -4.40 14.36
N CYS A 391 7.78 -5.41 13.61
CA CYS A 391 8.53 -6.66 13.50
C CYS A 391 9.80 -6.42 12.67
N LYS A 392 10.97 -6.72 13.27
CA LYS A 392 12.28 -6.53 12.64
C LYS A 392 12.44 -7.41 11.41
N ALA A 393 12.02 -8.67 11.46
CA ALA A 393 12.13 -9.56 10.29
C ALA A 393 11.36 -9.02 9.07
N HIS A 394 10.18 -8.45 9.30
CA HIS A 394 9.39 -7.81 8.25
C HIS A 394 10.05 -6.50 7.77
N ALA A 395 10.58 -5.69 8.69
CA ALA A 395 11.34 -4.48 8.36
C ALA A 395 12.56 -4.78 7.47
N VAL A 396 13.35 -5.79 7.83
CA VAL A 396 14.53 -6.22 7.09
C VAL A 396 14.13 -6.68 5.69
N THR A 397 13.10 -7.53 5.57
CA THR A 397 12.65 -8.05 4.27
C THR A 397 12.25 -6.93 3.32
N TYR A 398 11.41 -6.00 3.77
CA TYR A 398 10.92 -4.90 2.94
C TYR A 398 12.01 -3.83 2.71
N GLY A 399 12.84 -3.56 3.71
CA GLY A 399 13.96 -2.62 3.62
C GLY A 399 15.04 -3.10 2.63
N ARG A 400 15.31 -4.41 2.56
CA ARG A 400 16.21 -4.99 1.54
C ARG A 400 15.67 -4.76 0.12
N ILE A 401 14.37 -4.97 -0.11
CA ILE A 401 13.73 -4.69 -1.40
C ILE A 401 13.83 -3.19 -1.72
N ALA A 402 13.52 -2.32 -0.75
CA ALA A 402 13.61 -0.87 -0.90
C ALA A 402 15.04 -0.41 -1.27
N TYR A 403 16.05 -0.94 -0.59
CA TYR A 403 17.46 -0.66 -0.87
C TYR A 403 17.86 -1.15 -2.28
N ARG A 404 17.44 -2.36 -2.67
CA ARG A 404 17.66 -2.89 -4.04
C ARG A 404 17.04 -2.01 -5.11
N CYS A 405 15.82 -1.50 -4.89
CA CYS A 405 15.21 -0.52 -5.79
C CYS A 405 16.04 0.77 -5.86
N ALA A 406 16.51 1.29 -4.73
CA ALA A 406 17.36 2.48 -4.69
C ALA A 406 18.71 2.26 -5.41
N TRP A 407 19.30 1.08 -5.25
CA TRP A 407 20.53 0.67 -5.92
C TRP A 407 20.33 0.57 -7.44
N LEU A 408 19.30 -0.15 -7.89
CA LEU A 408 18.96 -0.24 -9.31
C LEU A 408 18.70 1.13 -9.92
N LYS A 409 17.98 2.01 -9.20
CA LYS A 409 17.76 3.39 -9.65
C LYS A 409 19.05 4.21 -9.71
N ALA A 410 19.96 4.04 -8.76
CA ALA A 410 21.22 4.77 -8.71
C ALA A 410 22.18 4.37 -9.85
N HIS A 411 22.21 3.08 -10.20
CA HIS A 411 23.15 2.52 -11.17
C HIS A 411 22.57 2.35 -12.58
N HIS A 412 21.28 2.08 -12.68
CA HIS A 412 20.55 1.80 -13.93
C HIS A 412 19.19 2.54 -13.99
N PRO A 413 19.20 3.89 -13.90
CA PRO A 413 17.98 4.67 -13.75
C PRO A 413 16.98 4.49 -14.90
N ALA A 414 17.46 4.39 -16.15
CA ALA A 414 16.60 4.25 -17.32
C ALA A 414 15.81 2.93 -17.30
N ASP A 415 16.49 1.80 -17.08
CA ASP A 415 15.87 0.47 -17.00
C ASP A 415 14.94 0.37 -15.80
N PHE A 416 15.37 0.85 -14.63
CA PHE A 416 14.57 0.80 -13.42
C PHE A 416 13.27 1.60 -13.57
N LEU A 417 13.34 2.83 -14.09
CA LEU A 417 12.17 3.67 -14.25
C LEU A 417 11.27 3.22 -15.41
N CYS A 418 11.84 2.63 -16.46
CA CYS A 418 11.05 1.99 -17.51
C CYS A 418 10.26 0.79 -16.96
N ALA A 419 10.92 -0.09 -16.21
CA ALA A 419 10.27 -1.23 -15.55
C ALA A 419 9.21 -0.78 -14.55
N PHE A 420 9.49 0.27 -13.77
CA PHE A 420 8.52 0.86 -12.85
C PHE A 420 7.26 1.34 -13.57
N LEU A 421 7.44 2.09 -14.67
CA LEU A 421 6.33 2.63 -15.46
C LEU A 421 5.47 1.55 -16.11
N GLU A 422 6.02 0.37 -16.40
CA GLU A 422 5.28 -0.77 -16.93
C GLU A 422 4.49 -1.56 -15.87
N SER A 423 4.86 -1.43 -14.60
CA SER A 423 4.19 -2.17 -13.50
C SER A 423 2.86 -1.57 -13.03
N ASP A 424 2.40 -0.48 -13.65
CA ASP A 424 1.18 0.28 -13.32
C ASP A 424 1.05 0.63 -11.82
N THR A 425 2.17 0.74 -11.10
CA THR A 425 2.23 1.00 -9.65
C THR A 425 2.63 2.44 -9.35
N GLY A 426 2.48 2.85 -8.10
CA GLY A 426 3.14 4.04 -7.57
C GLY A 426 2.26 4.97 -6.76
N TYR A 427 2.91 5.70 -5.84
CA TYR A 427 2.33 6.76 -5.02
C TYR A 427 1.85 7.98 -5.83
N TYR A 428 2.45 8.27 -6.99
CA TYR A 428 2.18 9.47 -7.78
C TYR A 428 1.51 9.16 -9.13
N ARG A 429 0.97 10.19 -9.78
CA ARG A 429 0.53 10.09 -11.18
C ARG A 429 1.73 9.79 -12.08
N THR A 430 1.52 8.98 -13.13
CA THR A 430 2.54 8.55 -14.11
C THR A 430 3.47 9.67 -14.58
N ARG A 431 2.95 10.89 -14.80
CA ARG A 431 3.75 12.06 -15.20
C ARG A 431 4.94 12.33 -14.27
N VAL A 432 4.80 12.10 -12.97
CA VAL A 432 5.86 12.35 -11.98
C VAL A 432 7.03 11.40 -12.20
N TYR A 433 6.75 10.14 -12.54
CA TYR A 433 7.76 9.13 -12.82
C TYR A 433 8.46 9.36 -14.16
N VAL A 434 7.73 9.86 -15.17
CA VAL A 434 8.32 10.30 -16.44
C VAL A 434 9.26 11.50 -16.23
N GLU A 435 8.85 12.48 -15.43
CA GLU A 435 9.72 13.60 -15.05
C GLU A 435 10.92 13.16 -14.20
N GLU A 436 10.74 12.13 -13.36
CA GLU A 436 11.86 11.55 -12.61
C GLU A 436 12.88 10.90 -13.54
N ALA A 437 12.44 10.15 -14.57
CA ALA A 437 13.35 9.60 -15.58
C ALA A 437 14.13 10.72 -16.29
N ARG A 438 13.46 11.83 -16.63
CA ARG A 438 14.12 13.01 -17.19
C ARG A 438 15.15 13.61 -16.25
N ARG A 439 14.82 13.77 -14.96
CA ARG A 439 15.74 14.30 -13.93
C ARG A 439 16.94 13.39 -13.69
N MET A 440 16.76 12.09 -13.88
CA MET A 440 17.83 11.09 -13.82
C MET A 440 18.63 11.00 -15.13
N GLY A 441 18.41 11.91 -16.08
CA GLY A 441 19.19 12.03 -17.31
C GLY A 441 18.71 11.16 -18.46
N THR A 442 17.55 10.51 -18.34
CA THR A 442 16.98 9.69 -19.44
C THR A 442 16.19 10.57 -20.41
N PRO A 443 16.57 10.64 -21.70
CA PRO A 443 15.79 11.34 -22.72
C PRO A 443 14.37 10.77 -22.80
N ILE A 444 13.36 11.64 -22.83
CA ILE A 444 11.96 11.22 -22.93
C ILE A 444 11.53 11.35 -24.39
N LEU A 445 11.14 10.25 -25.00
CA LEU A 445 10.70 10.18 -26.37
C LEU A 445 9.17 10.04 -26.41
N GLY A 446 8.50 10.93 -27.14
CA GLY A 446 7.03 10.94 -27.25
C GLY A 446 6.45 9.64 -27.82
N PRO A 447 5.13 9.42 -27.76
CA PRO A 447 4.52 8.31 -28.48
C PRO A 447 4.82 8.44 -29.98
N ASP A 448 4.90 7.32 -30.69
CA ASP A 448 5.15 7.26 -32.13
C ASP A 448 4.51 5.96 -32.66
N VAL A 449 3.63 6.04 -33.65
CA VAL A 449 2.91 4.85 -34.16
C VAL A 449 3.83 3.80 -34.80
N ASN A 450 4.96 4.22 -35.33
CA ASN A 450 5.96 3.36 -35.96
C ASN A 450 7.02 2.87 -34.99
N LYS A 451 7.22 3.57 -33.87
CA LYS A 451 8.23 3.19 -32.89
C LYS A 451 7.58 2.60 -31.66
N SER A 452 6.74 3.31 -30.91
CA SER A 452 6.24 2.90 -29.58
C SER A 452 5.71 1.47 -29.50
N ALA A 453 5.99 0.80 -28.38
CA ALA A 453 5.32 -0.44 -28.02
C ALA A 453 3.94 -0.15 -27.42
N GLU A 454 3.22 -1.20 -27.00
CA GLU A 454 2.02 -1.03 -26.17
C GLU A 454 2.34 -0.24 -24.91
N GLY A 455 3.36 -0.67 -24.17
CA GLY A 455 3.88 -0.01 -22.98
C GLY A 455 5.12 0.85 -23.22
N PHE A 456 5.61 1.46 -22.14
CA PHE A 456 6.91 2.11 -22.09
C PHE A 456 8.02 1.12 -22.47
N ARG A 457 9.03 1.64 -23.14
CA ARG A 457 10.24 0.87 -23.44
C ARG A 457 11.46 1.76 -23.50
N LEU A 458 12.63 1.14 -23.44
CA LEU A 458 13.88 1.79 -23.81
C LEU A 458 14.09 1.72 -25.33
N GLU A 459 14.65 2.78 -25.89
CA GLU A 459 15.00 2.92 -27.29
C GLU A 459 16.39 3.55 -27.38
N GLU A 460 17.28 2.97 -28.18
CA GLU A 460 18.61 3.53 -28.40
C GLU A 460 18.51 4.88 -29.13
N VAL A 461 19.10 5.92 -28.54
CA VAL A 461 19.12 7.29 -29.11
C VAL A 461 20.49 7.67 -29.66
N ALA A 462 21.54 7.03 -29.15
CA ALA A 462 22.92 7.10 -29.63
C ALA A 462 23.68 5.87 -29.12
N PRO A 463 24.84 5.52 -29.69
CA PRO A 463 25.64 4.38 -29.22
C PRO A 463 25.89 4.45 -27.72
N GLY A 464 25.36 3.47 -26.97
CA GLY A 464 25.48 3.40 -25.51
C GLY A 464 24.54 4.32 -24.72
N ALA A 465 23.61 5.02 -25.37
CA ALA A 465 22.61 5.88 -24.72
C ALA A 465 21.19 5.47 -25.11
N VAL A 466 20.33 5.35 -24.09
CA VAL A 466 18.92 4.96 -24.24
C VAL A 466 17.99 6.10 -23.83
N GLY A 467 16.90 6.28 -24.59
CA GLY A 467 15.76 7.11 -24.23
C GLY A 467 14.56 6.26 -23.82
N LEU A 468 13.72 6.82 -22.97
CA LEU A 468 12.45 6.24 -22.56
C LEU A 468 11.35 6.63 -23.55
N ARG A 469 10.89 5.67 -24.35
CA ARG A 469 9.78 5.83 -25.30
C ARG A 469 8.44 5.61 -24.61
N ILE A 470 7.55 6.58 -24.71
CA ILE A 470 6.18 6.47 -24.20
C ILE A 470 5.40 5.42 -25.01
N GLY A 471 4.74 4.50 -24.32
CA GLY A 471 3.88 3.47 -24.93
C GLY A 471 2.56 4.02 -25.47
N LEU A 472 2.03 3.40 -26.51
CA LEU A 472 0.77 3.81 -27.13
C LEU A 472 -0.44 3.65 -26.19
N ARG A 473 -0.38 2.73 -25.21
CA ARG A 473 -1.42 2.58 -24.16
C ARG A 473 -1.62 3.84 -23.32
N SER A 474 -0.62 4.73 -23.27
CA SER A 474 -0.72 6.01 -22.56
C SER A 474 -1.54 7.06 -23.30
N VAL A 475 -1.92 6.82 -24.57
CA VAL A 475 -2.73 7.76 -25.36
C VAL A 475 -4.18 7.72 -24.88
N LYS A 476 -4.69 8.88 -24.45
CA LYS A 476 -6.03 8.98 -23.89
C LYS A 476 -7.09 8.54 -24.90
N GLY A 477 -7.95 7.60 -24.51
CA GLY A 477 -9.08 7.15 -25.32
C GLY A 477 -8.76 6.06 -26.35
N ILE A 478 -7.49 5.67 -26.50
CA ILE A 478 -7.12 4.56 -27.36
C ILE A 478 -7.74 3.26 -26.84
N THR A 479 -8.41 2.53 -27.72
CA THR A 479 -8.99 1.23 -27.38
C THR A 479 -7.96 0.12 -27.53
N ARG A 480 -8.09 -0.93 -26.71
CA ARG A 480 -7.24 -2.13 -26.81
C ARG A 480 -7.26 -2.73 -28.23
N LYS A 481 -8.45 -2.77 -28.85
CA LYS A 481 -8.64 -3.26 -30.23
C LYS A 481 -7.85 -2.44 -31.25
N THR A 482 -7.90 -1.11 -31.16
CA THR A 482 -7.13 -0.24 -32.05
C THR A 482 -5.64 -0.40 -31.82
N LEU A 483 -5.20 -0.47 -30.55
CA LEU A 483 -3.80 -0.69 -30.20
C LEU A 483 -3.24 -2.01 -30.74
N GLU A 484 -3.94 -3.13 -30.53
CA GLU A 484 -3.55 -4.44 -31.05
C GLU A 484 -3.41 -4.43 -32.59
N ARG A 485 -4.33 -3.74 -33.29
CA ARG A 485 -4.26 -3.57 -34.75
C ARG A 485 -3.08 -2.71 -35.19
N ILE A 486 -2.79 -1.61 -34.50
CA ILE A 486 -1.64 -0.75 -34.83
C ILE A 486 -0.34 -1.56 -34.76
N LEU A 487 -0.17 -2.33 -33.69
CA LEU A 487 1.02 -3.15 -33.48
C LEU A 487 1.13 -4.25 -34.55
N ALA A 488 0.05 -4.98 -34.81
CA ALA A 488 0.02 -6.06 -35.81
C ALA A 488 0.22 -5.56 -37.25
N GLU A 489 -0.42 -4.46 -37.64
CA GLU A 489 -0.25 -3.92 -38.99
C GLU A 489 1.16 -3.37 -39.21
N ARG A 490 1.78 -2.77 -38.19
CA ARG A 490 3.14 -2.25 -38.29
C ARG A 490 4.18 -3.35 -38.53
N GLU A 491 3.97 -4.55 -38.02
CA GLU A 491 4.86 -5.69 -38.29
C GLU A 491 4.93 -6.03 -39.79
N ARG A 492 3.87 -5.72 -40.56
CA ARG A 492 3.87 -5.89 -42.01
C ARG A 492 4.66 -4.81 -42.74
N ALA A 493 4.48 -3.55 -42.34
CA ALA A 493 5.20 -2.40 -42.87
C ALA A 493 5.01 -1.19 -41.95
N ALA A 494 5.96 -0.26 -41.95
CA ALA A 494 5.76 1.03 -41.27
C ALA A 494 4.55 1.79 -41.87
N PHE A 495 3.87 2.59 -41.04
CA PHE A 495 2.89 3.55 -41.51
C PHE A 495 3.60 4.71 -42.21
N LEU A 496 3.13 5.05 -43.41
CA LEU A 496 3.76 6.07 -44.24
C LEU A 496 3.09 7.44 -44.09
N SER A 497 1.80 7.46 -43.78
CA SER A 497 1.00 8.68 -43.72
C SER A 497 -0.29 8.46 -42.93
N LEU A 498 -1.01 9.55 -42.65
CA LEU A 498 -2.32 9.49 -41.99
C LEU A 498 -3.37 8.68 -42.80
N PRO A 499 -3.53 8.84 -44.13
CA PRO A 499 -4.43 7.98 -44.91
C PRO A 499 -4.10 6.48 -44.80
N ASP A 500 -2.82 6.11 -44.96
CA ASP A 500 -2.34 4.73 -44.82
C ASP A 500 -2.64 4.17 -43.42
N PHE A 501 -2.39 4.96 -42.39
CA PHE A 501 -2.74 4.60 -41.02
C PHE A 501 -4.25 4.38 -40.81
N LEU A 502 -5.10 5.29 -41.32
CA LEU A 502 -6.56 5.20 -41.15
C LEU A 502 -7.14 3.96 -41.82
N GLU A 503 -6.65 3.63 -43.02
CA GLU A 503 -7.07 2.46 -43.79
C GLU A 503 -6.71 1.15 -43.07
N ARG A 504 -5.46 1.04 -42.60
CA ARG A 504 -4.94 -0.20 -42.01
C ARG A 504 -5.38 -0.42 -40.56
N SER A 505 -5.34 0.62 -39.72
CA SER A 505 -5.69 0.50 -38.30
C SER A 505 -7.21 0.44 -38.06
N GLY A 506 -7.99 1.11 -38.89
CA GLY A 506 -9.42 1.34 -38.65
C GLY A 506 -9.69 2.15 -37.37
N ALA A 507 -8.71 2.93 -36.89
CA ALA A 507 -8.85 3.77 -35.70
C ALA A 507 -9.98 4.79 -35.87
N ARG A 508 -10.72 5.03 -34.79
CA ARG A 508 -11.82 6.02 -34.78
C ARG A 508 -11.26 7.45 -34.86
N THR A 509 -12.12 8.41 -35.21
CA THR A 509 -11.74 9.82 -35.31
C THR A 509 -11.19 10.36 -33.99
N ASP A 510 -11.84 10.07 -32.86
CA ASP A 510 -11.40 10.49 -31.52
C ASP A 510 -10.03 9.90 -31.13
N GLU A 511 -9.78 8.63 -31.47
CA GLU A 511 -8.49 7.98 -31.25
C GLU A 511 -7.38 8.63 -32.11
N CYS A 512 -7.68 8.95 -33.37
CA CYS A 512 -6.75 9.61 -34.28
C CYS A 512 -6.44 11.04 -33.83
N GLU A 513 -7.44 11.80 -33.38
CA GLU A 513 -7.25 13.13 -32.82
C GLU A 513 -6.31 13.08 -31.60
N ALA A 514 -6.52 12.12 -30.70
CA ALA A 514 -5.64 11.94 -29.54
C ALA A 514 -4.19 11.61 -29.96
N LEU A 515 -4.01 10.70 -30.93
CA LEU A 515 -2.70 10.34 -31.49
C LEU A 515 -1.99 11.54 -32.16
N ILE A 516 -2.73 12.36 -32.92
CA ILE A 516 -2.19 13.60 -33.50
C ILE A 516 -1.77 14.57 -32.39
N GLN A 517 -2.63 14.82 -31.41
CA GLN A 517 -2.39 15.81 -30.35
C GLN A 517 -1.16 15.45 -29.50
N CYS A 518 -0.97 14.17 -29.19
CA CYS A 518 0.18 13.71 -28.41
C CYS A 518 1.47 13.53 -29.23
N GLY A 519 1.44 13.78 -30.55
CA GLY A 519 2.60 13.71 -31.43
C GLY A 519 2.95 12.32 -31.95
N ALA A 520 2.04 11.35 -31.87
CA ALA A 520 2.29 9.98 -32.34
C ALA A 520 2.53 9.89 -33.86
N PHE A 521 2.19 10.94 -34.60
CA PHE A 521 2.38 11.07 -36.03
C PHE A 521 3.45 12.11 -36.42
N ASP A 522 4.27 12.58 -35.47
CA ASP A 522 5.32 13.59 -35.75
C ASP A 522 6.40 13.08 -36.73
N ALA A 523 6.50 11.77 -36.92
CA ALA A 523 7.36 11.15 -37.92
C ALA A 523 6.82 11.29 -39.37
N PHE A 524 5.56 11.69 -39.54
CA PHE A 524 4.98 11.94 -40.86
C PHE A 524 5.41 13.31 -41.39
N ASP A 525 5.22 13.53 -42.68
CA ASP A 525 5.70 14.71 -43.42
C ASP A 525 4.86 15.99 -43.19
N ARG A 526 4.09 16.08 -42.11
CA ARG A 526 3.13 17.18 -41.85
C ARG A 526 3.11 17.59 -40.38
N THR A 527 2.73 18.84 -40.15
CA THR A 527 2.53 19.38 -38.81
C THR A 527 1.24 18.83 -38.17
N ARG A 528 1.17 18.80 -36.84
CA ARG A 528 -0.03 18.34 -36.12
C ARG A 528 -1.31 19.10 -36.52
N PRO A 529 -1.31 20.45 -36.69
CA PRO A 529 -2.49 21.17 -37.19
C PRO A 529 -2.93 20.71 -38.59
N GLU A 530 -1.99 20.50 -39.52
CA GLU A 530 -2.30 20.00 -40.86
C GLU A 530 -2.88 18.58 -40.82
N LEU A 531 -2.35 17.71 -39.96
CA LEU A 531 -2.87 16.36 -39.75
C LEU A 531 -4.30 16.40 -39.20
N SER A 532 -4.59 17.29 -38.24
CA SER A 532 -5.95 17.47 -37.71
C SER A 532 -6.93 17.92 -38.79
N TRP A 533 -6.56 18.90 -39.61
CA TRP A 533 -7.38 19.34 -40.75
C TRP A 533 -7.60 18.22 -41.77
N ARG A 534 -6.55 17.47 -42.10
CA ARG A 534 -6.65 16.33 -43.03
C ARG A 534 -7.54 15.23 -42.47
N LEU A 535 -7.42 14.89 -41.18
CA LEU A 535 -8.31 13.92 -40.54
C LEU A 535 -9.77 14.33 -40.70
N HIS A 536 -10.07 15.62 -40.44
CA HIS A 536 -11.41 16.15 -40.62
C HIS A 536 -11.88 15.99 -42.08
N LEU A 537 -11.08 16.41 -43.07
CA LEU A 537 -11.42 16.28 -44.49
C LEU A 537 -11.64 14.83 -44.94
N LEU A 538 -10.83 13.89 -44.45
CA LEU A 538 -10.93 12.46 -44.77
C LEU A 538 -12.14 11.77 -44.11
N ARG A 539 -12.63 12.31 -42.99
CA ARG A 539 -13.77 11.77 -42.24
C ARG A 539 -15.09 12.49 -42.55
N THR A 540 -15.03 13.69 -43.11
CA THR A 540 -16.22 14.40 -43.59
C THR A 540 -16.80 13.66 -44.79
N PRO A 541 -18.08 13.24 -44.74
CA PRO A 541 -18.74 12.62 -45.88
C PRO A 541 -18.69 13.56 -47.08
N GLN A 542 -18.14 13.09 -48.20
CA GLN A 542 -18.17 13.84 -49.45
C GLN A 542 -19.63 13.90 -49.93
N THR A 543 -20.25 15.07 -49.89
CA THR A 543 -21.54 15.29 -50.53
C THR A 543 -21.31 15.19 -52.04
N ARG A 544 -22.03 14.28 -52.71
CA ARG A 544 -22.02 14.28 -54.18
C ARG A 544 -22.47 15.66 -54.66
N PRO A 545 -21.81 16.26 -55.66
CA PRO A 545 -22.35 17.44 -56.31
C PRO A 545 -23.77 17.11 -56.81
N PRO A 546 -24.72 18.07 -56.77
CA PRO A 546 -26.02 17.86 -57.37
C PRO A 546 -25.82 17.38 -58.81
N LYS A 547 -26.61 16.38 -59.22
CA LYS A 547 -26.63 15.97 -60.63
C LYS A 547 -27.18 17.15 -61.43
N ASP A 548 -26.42 17.62 -62.41
CA ASP A 548 -26.83 18.64 -63.37
C ASP A 548 -28.11 18.23 -64.14
#